data_AF-A0A810QEL8-F1
#
_entry.id   AF-A0A810QEL8-F1
#
_cell.length_a   1.000
_cell.length_b   1.000
_cell.length_c   1.000
_cell.angle_alpha   90.00
_cell.angle_beta   90.00
_cell.angle_gamma   90.00
#
_symmetry.space_group_name_H-M   'P 1'
#
loop_
_entity.id
_entity.type
_entity.pdbx_description
1 polymer ?
#
loop_
_entity_poly.entity_id
_entity_poly.type
_entity_poly.pdbx_seq_one_letter_code
_entity_poly.pdbx_strand_id
1 'polypeptide(L)'
;MLRLKANKTSLYNLVATYKPLPGMRRVDFQKANGRPDYWLEWTTDDGHTKAFLSSSLGHPILTITTHDAAGGQLYHEAHRLSVEGLRERGMVEEVTTAMERRRQAHGRA
;
A
#
# COMPACT_ATOMS: atom_id res chain seq x y z
N MET A 1 11.47 -4.21 -12.56
CA MET A 1 11.20 -3.71 -11.19
C MET A 1 9.72 -3.84 -10.88
N LEU A 2 9.37 -4.29 -9.66
CA LEU A 2 8.00 -4.32 -9.19
C LEU A 2 7.52 -2.92 -8.82
N ARG A 3 6.32 -2.55 -9.23
CA ARG A 3 5.68 -1.30 -8.81
C ARG A 3 4.30 -1.58 -8.25
N LEU A 4 4.03 -1.01 -7.08
CA LEU A 4 2.70 -1.06 -6.48
C LEU A 4 1.73 -0.16 -7.25
N LYS A 5 0.52 -0.65 -7.42
CA LYS A 5 -0.61 0.07 -7.98
C LYS A 5 -1.85 -0.23 -7.15
N ALA A 6 -2.31 0.75 -6.37
CA ALA A 6 -3.54 0.60 -5.61
C ALA A 6 -4.56 1.68 -5.97
N ASN A 7 -5.83 1.33 -5.84
CA ASN A 7 -6.94 2.27 -5.77
C ASN A 7 -7.64 2.09 -4.41
N LYS A 8 -8.61 2.97 -4.10
CA LYS A 8 -9.34 2.92 -2.83
C LYS A 8 -9.94 1.54 -2.56
N THR A 9 -10.59 0.93 -3.55
CA THR A 9 -11.25 -0.38 -3.40
C THR A 9 -10.25 -1.50 -3.13
N SER A 10 -9.16 -1.59 -3.90
CA SER A 10 -8.18 -2.67 -3.74
C SER A 10 -7.43 -2.56 -2.42
N LEU A 11 -7.04 -1.34 -2.02
CA LEU A 11 -6.39 -1.12 -0.72
C LEU A 11 -7.35 -1.37 0.44
N TYR A 12 -8.62 -0.97 0.32
CA TYR A 12 -9.64 -1.26 1.34
C TYR A 12 -9.82 -2.75 1.54
N ASN A 13 -9.98 -3.50 0.44
CA ASN A 13 -10.16 -4.95 0.52
C ASN A 13 -8.93 -5.66 1.10
N LEU A 14 -7.72 -5.14 0.85
CA LEU A 14 -6.50 -5.64 1.48
C LEU A 14 -6.51 -5.37 2.99
N VAL A 15 -6.75 -4.13 3.41
CA VAL A 15 -6.75 -3.73 4.82
C VAL A 15 -7.85 -4.46 5.61
N ALA A 16 -9.01 -4.69 5.00
CA ALA A 16 -10.12 -5.43 5.59
C ALA A 16 -9.77 -6.88 5.98
N THR A 17 -8.70 -7.46 5.44
CA THR A 17 -8.20 -8.79 5.85
C THR A 17 -7.47 -8.78 7.19
N TYR A 18 -7.02 -7.61 7.65
CA TYR A 18 -6.23 -7.44 8.88
C TYR A 18 -6.99 -6.68 9.96
N LYS A 19 -7.81 -5.69 9.59
CA LYS A 19 -8.54 -4.86 10.54
C LYS A 19 -9.97 -4.56 10.03
N PRO A 20 -11.00 -4.65 10.88
CA PRO A 20 -12.34 -4.20 10.53
C PRO A 20 -12.33 -2.73 10.08
N LEU A 21 -13.00 -2.44 8.96
CA LEU A 21 -13.09 -1.10 8.39
C LEU A 21 -14.53 -0.58 8.48
N PRO A 22 -14.73 0.73 8.71
CA PRO A 22 -16.04 1.33 8.54
C PRO A 22 -16.44 1.30 7.06
N GLY A 23 -17.72 1.52 6.77
CA GLY A 23 -18.21 1.56 5.39
C GLY A 23 -17.37 2.50 4.51
N MET A 24 -17.06 2.08 3.28
CA MET A 24 -16.04 2.68 2.40
C MET A 24 -16.15 4.21 2.18
N ARG A 25 -17.35 4.80 2.34
CA ARG A 25 -17.56 6.26 2.27
C ARG A 25 -16.89 7.03 3.43
N ARG A 26 -16.63 6.37 4.56
CA ARG A 26 -16.00 6.93 5.77
C ARG A 26 -14.48 6.72 5.82
N VAL A 27 -13.91 6.20 4.75
CA VAL A 27 -12.47 5.94 4.65
C VAL A 27 -11.89 6.86 3.59
N ASP A 28 -10.85 7.61 3.92
CA ASP A 28 -10.15 8.46 2.97
C ASP A 28 -8.99 7.70 2.32
N PHE A 29 -8.82 7.87 1.01
CA PHE A 29 -7.75 7.23 0.24
C PHE A 29 -6.81 8.29 -0.31
N GLN A 30 -5.52 8.06 -0.14
CA GLN A 30 -4.48 8.97 -0.57
C GLN A 30 -3.32 8.19 -1.22
N LYS A 31 -2.60 8.88 -2.10
CA LYS A 31 -1.42 8.38 -2.81
C LYS A 31 -0.31 9.40 -2.69
N ALA A 32 0.91 8.95 -2.42
CA ALA A 32 2.08 9.82 -2.37
C ALA A 32 2.41 10.39 -3.76
N ASN A 33 2.76 11.68 -3.79
CA ASN A 33 3.25 12.30 -5.01
C ASN A 33 4.60 11.71 -5.42
N GLY A 34 4.71 11.24 -6.66
CA GLY A 34 5.96 10.70 -7.22
C GLY A 34 6.39 9.34 -6.66
N ARG A 35 5.63 8.72 -5.74
CA ARG A 35 5.95 7.41 -5.16
C ARG A 35 4.79 6.43 -5.27
N PRO A 36 5.05 5.12 -5.38
CA PRO A 36 4.00 4.10 -5.39
C PRO A 36 3.54 3.75 -3.96
N ASP A 37 3.40 4.75 -3.09
CA ASP A 37 2.95 4.60 -1.71
C ASP A 37 1.49 5.08 -1.60
N TYR A 38 0.69 4.35 -0.82
CA TYR A 38 -0.75 4.53 -0.73
C TYR A 38 -1.20 4.42 0.72
N TRP A 39 -2.24 5.14 1.13
CA TRP A 39 -2.81 4.94 2.45
C TRP A 39 -4.31 5.13 2.52
N LEU A 40 -4.88 4.48 3.53
CA LEU A 40 -6.23 4.73 4.01
C LEU A 40 -6.17 5.41 5.37
N GLU A 41 -7.06 6.36 5.60
CA GLU A 41 -7.29 7.00 6.90
C GLU A 41 -8.77 6.90 7.26
N TRP A 42 -9.06 6.59 8.52
CA TRP A 42 -10.43 6.55 9.03
C TRP A 42 -10.44 6.71 10.55
N THR A 43 -11.58 7.16 11.07
CA THR A 43 -11.80 7.28 12.52
C THR A 43 -12.52 6.04 13.05
N THR A 44 -12.00 5.50 14.14
CA THR A 44 -12.62 4.47 14.99
C THR A 44 -13.03 5.09 16.33
N ASP A 45 -13.77 4.37 17.15
CA ASP A 45 -14.15 4.83 18.49
C ASP A 45 -12.90 5.07 19.37
N ASP A 46 -11.84 4.29 19.15
CA ASP A 46 -10.56 4.41 19.86
C ASP A 46 -9.67 5.58 19.38
N GLY A 47 -9.93 6.10 18.18
CA GLY A 47 -9.15 7.19 17.60
C GLY A 47 -8.91 7.09 16.09
N HIS A 48 -7.92 7.85 15.61
CA HIS A 48 -7.57 7.98 14.20
C HIS A 48 -6.68 6.82 13.75
N THR A 49 -7.12 6.07 12.74
CA THR A 49 -6.39 4.92 12.20
C THR A 49 -5.89 5.22 10.79
N LYS A 50 -4.65 4.80 10.52
CA LYS A 50 -4.00 4.89 9.21
C LYS A 50 -3.48 3.53 8.79
N ALA A 51 -3.77 3.11 7.57
CA ALA A 51 -3.15 1.96 6.94
C ALA A 51 -2.29 2.41 5.76
N PHE A 52 -0.97 2.28 5.89
CA PHE A 52 0.02 2.73 4.92
C PHE A 52 0.63 1.54 4.18
N LEU A 53 0.42 1.48 2.87
CA LEU A 53 1.00 0.51 1.96
C LEU A 53 2.17 1.15 1.22
N SER A 54 3.36 0.56 1.39
CA SER A 54 4.56 0.98 0.67
C SER A 54 5.36 -0.23 0.19
N SER A 55 6.29 0.02 -0.72
CA SER A 55 7.29 -0.97 -1.12
C SER A 55 8.67 -0.43 -0.76
N SER A 56 9.25 -0.92 0.33
CA SER A 56 10.62 -0.62 0.72
C SER A 56 11.53 -1.76 0.32
N LEU A 57 12.64 -1.47 -0.36
CA LEU A 57 13.65 -2.45 -0.79
C LEU A 57 13.09 -3.65 -1.58
N GLY A 58 12.00 -3.46 -2.33
CA GLY A 58 11.36 -4.51 -3.13
C GLY A 58 10.39 -5.41 -2.36
N HIS A 59 10.17 -5.14 -1.07
CA HIS A 59 9.22 -5.87 -0.25
C HIS A 59 8.00 -5.00 0.06
N PRO A 60 6.80 -5.40 -0.37
CA PRO A 60 5.59 -4.68 -0.02
C PRO A 60 5.22 -4.91 1.45
N ILE A 61 4.96 -3.82 2.16
CA ILE A 61 4.60 -3.82 3.58
C ILE A 61 3.36 -2.97 3.76
N LEU A 62 2.39 -3.52 4.51
CA LEU A 62 1.24 -2.79 5.02
C LEU A 62 1.44 -2.52 6.50
N THR A 63 1.51 -1.25 6.88
CA THR A 63 1.56 -0.83 8.28
C THR A 63 0.23 -0.22 8.69
N ILE A 64 -0.37 -0.70 9.78
CA ILE A 64 -1.62 -0.17 10.34
C ILE A 64 -1.31 0.43 11.70
N THR A 65 -1.66 1.70 11.91
CA THR A 65 -1.49 2.42 13.16
C THR A 65 -2.77 3.08 13.61
N THR A 66 -3.04 3.06 14.92
CA THR A 66 -4.13 3.84 15.53
C THR A 66 -3.54 4.75 16.61
N HIS A 67 -3.92 6.01 16.58
CA HIS A 67 -3.58 7.00 17.60
C HIS A 67 -4.85 7.51 18.27
N ASP A 68 -4.80 7.72 19.58
CA ASP A 68 -5.86 8.39 20.32
C ASP A 68 -5.92 9.90 19.99
N ALA A 69 -6.90 10.60 20.56
CA ALA A 69 -7.07 12.05 20.34
C ALA A 69 -5.93 12.91 20.90
N ALA A 70 -5.16 12.41 21.88
CA ALA A 70 -3.99 13.08 22.44
C ALA A 70 -2.70 12.79 21.62
N GLY A 71 -2.80 11.96 20.57
CA GLY A 71 -1.66 11.54 19.75
C GLY A 71 -0.89 10.34 20.31
N GLY A 72 -1.39 9.71 21.37
CA GLY A 72 -0.84 8.46 21.91
C GLY A 72 -1.07 7.30 20.96
N GLN A 73 -0.04 6.47 20.75
CA GLN A 73 -0.14 5.32 19.87
C GLN A 73 -0.82 4.15 20.59
N LEU A 74 -2.02 3.77 20.14
CA LEU A 74 -2.80 2.67 20.70
C LEU A 74 -2.56 1.33 20.00
N TYR A 75 -2.25 1.36 18.70
CA TYR A 75 -2.09 0.16 17.89
C TYR A 75 -1.00 0.33 16.83
N HIS A 76 -0.26 -0.75 16.58
CA HIS A 76 0.76 -0.83 15.55
C HIS A 76 0.97 -2.27 15.10
N GLU A 77 0.72 -2.52 13.82
CA GLU A 77 1.15 -3.76 13.19
C GLU A 77 1.73 -3.49 11.80
N ALA A 78 2.71 -4.31 11.42
CA ALA A 78 3.33 -4.27 10.11
C ALA A 78 3.27 -5.67 9.49
N HIS A 79 2.55 -5.77 8.38
CA HIS A 79 2.35 -7.01 7.64
C HIS A 79 3.23 -7.02 6.40
N ARG A 80 4.15 -7.99 6.33
CA ARG A 80 4.86 -8.29 5.08
C ARG A 80 3.91 -8.98 4.13
N LEU A 81 3.82 -8.46 2.91
CA LEU A 81 2.93 -8.98 1.89
C LEU A 81 3.72 -9.79 0.87
N SER A 82 3.11 -10.85 0.34
CA SER A 82 3.68 -11.55 -0.80
C SER A 82 3.45 -10.75 -2.08
N VAL A 83 4.46 -10.72 -2.94
CA VAL A 83 4.35 -10.10 -4.28
C VAL A 83 3.29 -10.83 -5.11
N GLU A 84 3.26 -12.15 -5.04
CA GLU A 84 2.29 -12.99 -5.74
C GLU A 84 0.85 -12.69 -5.30
N GLY A 85 0.58 -12.64 -3.99
CA GLY A 85 -0.76 -12.32 -3.49
C GLY A 85 -1.22 -10.91 -3.85
N LEU A 86 -0.29 -9.94 -3.96
CA LEU A 86 -0.63 -8.62 -4.48
C LEU A 86 -0.86 -8.62 -6.00
N ARG A 87 -0.14 -9.46 -6.75
CA ARG A 87 -0.34 -9.63 -8.19
C ARG A 87 -1.70 -10.26 -8.50
N GLU A 88 -2.11 -11.27 -7.75
CA GLU A 88 -3.46 -11.88 -7.85
C GLU A 88 -4.58 -10.87 -7.58
N ARG A 89 -4.32 -9.89 -6.71
CA ARG A 89 -5.24 -8.76 -6.43
C ARG A 89 -5.16 -7.63 -7.45
N GLY A 90 -4.32 -7.74 -8.48
CA GLY A 90 -4.09 -6.70 -9.47
C GLY A 90 -3.39 -5.45 -8.92
N MET A 91 -2.68 -5.58 -7.79
CA MET A 91 -2.04 -4.47 -7.06
C MET A 91 -0.55 -4.27 -7.39
N VAL A 92 -0.05 -5.00 -8.39
CA VAL A 92 1.34 -5.00 -8.84
C VAL A 92 1.39 -4.86 -10.36
N GLU A 93 2.29 -4.00 -10.84
CA GLU A 93 2.66 -3.91 -12.25
C GLU A 93 4.16 -4.17 -12.44
N GLU A 94 4.52 -4.83 -13.55
CA GLU A 94 5.91 -5.04 -13.94
C GLU A 94 6.40 -3.84 -14.75
N VAL A 95 7.40 -3.13 -14.22
CA VAL A 95 7.99 -1.99 -14.90
C VAL A 95 9.42 -2.33 -15.28
N THR A 96 9.68 -2.41 -16.58
CA THR A 96 11.06 -2.38 -17.10
C THR A 96 11.63 -0.98 -16.91
N THR A 97 12.77 -0.89 -16.24
CA THR A 97 13.49 0.38 -16.08
C THR A 97 13.97 0.91 -17.42
N ALA A 98 14.20 2.22 -17.51
CA ALA A 98 14.79 2.83 -18.71
C ALA A 98 16.17 2.23 -19.05
N MET A 99 16.92 1.79 -18.04
CA MET A 99 18.22 1.12 -18.21
C MET A 99 18.06 -0.28 -18.81
N GLU A 100 17.08 -1.06 -18.34
CA GLU A 100 16.76 -2.38 -18.89
C GLU A 100 16.27 -2.28 -20.35
N ARG A 101 15.46 -1.27 -20.67
CA ARG A 101 15.04 -1.00 -22.06
C ARG A 101 16.23 -0.68 -22.98
N ARG A 102 17.18 0.14 -22.51
CA ARG A 102 18.39 0.48 -23.27
C ARG A 102 19.28 -0.74 -23.51
N ARG A 103 19.43 -1.63 -22.51
CA ARG A 103 20.21 -2.88 -22.64
C ARG A 103 19.58 -3.84 -23.65
N GLN A 104 18.25 -3.98 -23.65
CA GLN A 104 17.54 -4.80 -24.64
C GLN A 104 17.65 -4.23 -26.07
N ALA A 105 17.70 -2.91 -26.20
CA ALA A 105 17.91 -2.25 -27.49
C ALA A 105 19.35 -2.41 -28.04
N HIS A 106 20.36 -2.50 -27.16
CA HIS A 106 21.77 -2.64 -27.54
C HIS A 106 22.27 -4.10 -27.60
N GLY A 107 21.54 -5.08 -27.08
CA GLY A 107 21.88 -6.51 -27.15
C GLY A 107 21.39 -7.22 -28.43
N ARG A 108 20.90 -6.47 -29.41
CA ARG A 108 20.32 -6.96 -30.67
C ARG A 108 21.08 -6.49 -31.92
N ALA A 109 22.31 -6.02 -31.74
CA ALA A 109 23.22 -5.59 -32.80
C ALA A 109 24.38 -6.59 -32.95
#